data_AF-A0A537Z7F3-F1
#
_entry.id   AF-A0A537Z7F3-F1
#
_cell.length_a   1.000
_cell.length_b   1.000
_cell.length_c   1.000
_cell.angle_alpha   90.00
_cell.angle_beta   90.00
_cell.angle_gamma   90.00
#
_symmetry.space_group_name_H-M   'P 1'
#
loop_
_entity.id
_entity.type
_entity.pdbx_description
1 polymer ?
#
loop_
_entity_poly.entity_id
_entity_poly.type
_entity_poly.pdbx_seq_one_letter_code
_entity_poly.pdbx_strand_id
1 'polypeptide(L)'
;MRAIEAAGDVTLERALVGMVSGRDVHLTMAGAGPVIASGQVAINQGGCGPLMAGGDVSIRQGGSGPIIAKGDVSIEQGGCQSVIAAGGATLGRQSFVGMVLSPRIEVQDGAKVLMTVPQAAAFGAAVGVVFALLFRARRR
;
A
#
# COMPACT_ATOMS: atom_id res chain seq x y z
N MET A 1 -6.71 -19.27 15.74
CA MET A 1 -6.57 -18.59 14.43
C MET A 1 -5.77 -19.51 13.52
N ARG A 2 -6.23 -19.81 12.29
CA ARG A 2 -5.56 -20.77 11.40
C ARG A 2 -4.43 -20.07 10.62
N ALA A 3 -3.24 -20.64 10.60
CA ALA A 3 -2.16 -20.20 9.71
C ALA A 3 -2.11 -21.13 8.48
N ILE A 4 -1.78 -20.57 7.32
CA ILE A 4 -1.54 -21.32 6.09
C ILE A 4 -0.15 -20.96 5.60
N GLU A 5 0.70 -21.98 5.48
CA GLU A 5 2.02 -21.87 4.88
C GLU A 5 2.08 -22.90 3.75
N ALA A 6 2.30 -22.42 2.53
CA ALA A 6 2.40 -23.25 1.35
C ALA A 6 3.64 -22.88 0.53
N ALA A 7 4.32 -23.87 -0.03
CA ALA A 7 5.41 -23.64 -0.98
C ALA A 7 4.93 -23.17 -2.37
N GLY A 8 3.63 -23.33 -2.64
CA GLY A 8 2.96 -22.95 -3.88
C GLY A 8 1.91 -21.87 -3.64
N ASP A 9 0.94 -21.82 -4.55
CA ASP A 9 -0.07 -20.77 -4.57
C ASP A 9 -1.16 -21.03 -3.52
N VAL A 10 -1.66 -19.96 -2.92
CA VAL A 10 -2.74 -20.00 -1.93
C VAL A 10 -3.93 -19.22 -2.46
N THR A 11 -5.06 -19.91 -2.61
CA THR A 11 -6.34 -19.27 -2.91
C THR A 11 -7.26 -19.39 -1.71
N LEU A 12 -7.78 -18.25 -1.26
CA LEU A 12 -8.76 -18.15 -0.20
C LEU A 12 -10.05 -17.57 -0.76
N GLU A 13 -11.13 -18.32 -0.61
CA GLU A 13 -12.46 -17.90 -0.99
C GLU A 13 -13.38 -17.93 0.23
N ARG A 14 -14.04 -16.81 0.52
CA ARG A 14 -15.06 -16.72 1.59
C ARG A 14 -14.57 -17.24 2.94
N ALA A 15 -13.31 -16.97 3.25
CA ALA A 15 -12.60 -17.51 4.41
C ALA A 15 -11.96 -16.39 5.25
N LEU A 16 -11.74 -16.68 6.54
CA LEU A 16 -10.94 -15.85 7.43
C LEU A 16 -9.74 -16.67 7.93
N VAL A 17 -8.54 -16.21 7.57
CA VAL A 17 -7.28 -16.89 7.89
C VAL A 17 -6.39 -15.97 8.71
N GLY A 18 -5.71 -16.51 9.71
CA GLY A 18 -4.87 -15.72 10.61
C GLY A 18 -3.58 -15.22 9.99
N MET A 19 -2.95 -16.05 9.17
CA MET A 19 -1.73 -15.72 8.45
C MET A 19 -1.69 -16.54 7.18
N VAL A 20 -1.22 -15.94 6.09
CA VAL A 20 -0.98 -16.62 4.82
C VAL A 20 0.46 -16.41 4.39
N SER A 21 1.16 -17.50 4.10
CA SER A 21 2.46 -17.50 3.45
C SER A 21 2.41 -18.40 2.22
N GLY A 22 2.85 -17.89 1.06
CA GLY A 22 2.72 -18.58 -0.22
C GLY A 22 3.67 -18.07 -1.30
N ARG A 23 3.58 -18.68 -2.49
CA ARG A 23 4.14 -18.10 -3.71
C ARG A 23 3.26 -16.96 -4.19
N ASP A 24 2.13 -17.30 -4.79
CA ASP A 24 1.10 -16.34 -5.15
C ASP A 24 -0.09 -16.46 -4.18
N VAL A 25 -0.70 -15.35 -3.82
CA VAL A 25 -1.84 -15.33 -2.88
C VAL A 25 -3.03 -14.63 -3.51
N HIS A 26 -4.16 -15.34 -3.59
CA HIS A 26 -5.43 -14.83 -4.10
C HIS A 26 -6.49 -14.84 -2.99
N LEU A 27 -7.00 -13.67 -2.65
CA LEU A 27 -8.08 -13.47 -1.67
C LEU A 27 -9.34 -13.04 -2.41
N THR A 28 -10.38 -13.88 -2.42
CA THR A 28 -11.69 -13.55 -3.01
C THR A 28 -12.76 -13.62 -1.95
N MET A 29 -13.40 -12.48 -1.65
CA MET A 29 -14.37 -12.38 -0.54
C MET A 29 -13.80 -12.91 0.79
N ALA A 30 -12.49 -12.75 0.98
CA ALA A 30 -11.74 -13.39 2.05
C ALA A 30 -10.96 -12.37 2.87
N GLY A 31 -10.72 -12.72 4.13
CA GLY A 31 -9.91 -11.96 5.07
C GLY A 31 -8.68 -12.74 5.49
N ALA A 32 -7.52 -12.08 5.50
CA ALA A 32 -6.31 -12.61 6.12
C ALA A 32 -5.79 -11.68 7.21
N GLY A 33 -5.03 -12.20 8.18
CA GLY A 33 -4.12 -11.36 8.96
C GLY A 33 -2.92 -10.96 8.09
N PRO A 34 -1.67 -11.15 8.55
CA PRO A 34 -0.51 -10.90 7.71
C PRO A 34 -0.47 -11.82 6.49
N VAL A 35 -0.09 -11.26 5.34
CA VAL A 35 0.14 -11.99 4.09
C VAL A 35 1.58 -11.80 3.65
N ILE A 36 2.29 -12.91 3.42
CA ILE A 36 3.64 -12.93 2.86
C ILE A 36 3.61 -13.76 1.58
N ALA A 37 3.89 -13.13 0.46
CA ALA A 37 3.96 -13.78 -0.85
C ALA A 37 5.35 -13.58 -1.44
N SER A 38 5.97 -14.66 -1.92
CA SER A 38 7.23 -14.54 -2.68
C SER A 38 7.00 -14.07 -4.12
N GLY A 39 5.79 -14.22 -4.65
CA GLY A 39 5.32 -13.69 -5.92
C GLY A 39 4.27 -12.60 -5.71
N GLN A 40 3.14 -12.73 -6.40
CA GLN A 40 2.10 -11.71 -6.48
C GLN A 40 0.99 -11.90 -5.44
N VAL A 41 0.27 -10.82 -5.15
CA VAL A 41 -0.96 -10.88 -4.33
C VAL A 41 -2.11 -10.21 -5.06
N ALA A 42 -3.25 -10.89 -5.13
CA ALA A 42 -4.50 -10.33 -5.63
C ALA A 42 -5.58 -10.39 -4.56
N ILE A 43 -6.20 -9.24 -4.28
CA ILE A 43 -7.32 -9.11 -3.36
C ILE A 43 -8.53 -8.63 -4.15
N ASN A 44 -9.59 -9.43 -4.14
CA ASN A 44 -10.87 -9.09 -4.74
C ASN A 44 -11.97 -9.19 -3.69
N GLN A 45 -12.64 -8.07 -3.38
CA GLN A 45 -13.70 -8.01 -2.37
C GLN A 45 -13.27 -8.52 -0.98
N GLY A 46 -12.01 -8.33 -0.62
CA GLY A 46 -11.43 -8.89 0.59
C GLY A 46 -10.48 -7.93 1.28
N GLY A 47 -9.73 -8.45 2.24
CA GLY A 47 -8.64 -7.68 2.80
C GLY A 47 -7.67 -8.47 3.63
N CYS A 48 -6.55 -7.83 3.94
CA CYS A 48 -5.56 -8.39 4.83
C CYS A 48 -4.99 -7.36 5.80
N GLY A 49 -4.25 -7.84 6.79
CA GLY A 49 -3.37 -7.02 7.59
C GLY A 49 -2.17 -6.50 6.77
N PRO A 50 -0.97 -6.42 7.37
CA PRO A 50 0.23 -6.10 6.61
C PRO A 50 0.48 -7.11 5.48
N LEU A 51 0.90 -6.61 4.32
CA LEU A 51 1.14 -7.39 3.13
C LEU A 51 2.57 -7.17 2.64
N MET A 52 3.32 -8.26 2.45
CA MET A 52 4.60 -8.25 1.78
C MET A 52 4.55 -9.14 0.53
N ALA A 53 4.90 -8.58 -0.63
CA ALA A 53 4.93 -9.28 -1.89
C ALA A 53 6.30 -9.15 -2.58
N GLY A 54 6.83 -10.28 -3.07
CA GLY A 54 8.02 -10.32 -3.91
C GLY A 54 7.76 -9.90 -5.36
N GLY A 55 6.49 -9.81 -5.78
CA GLY A 55 6.04 -9.29 -7.06
C GLY A 55 4.99 -8.19 -6.89
N ASP A 56 3.99 -8.19 -7.77
CA ASP A 56 2.96 -7.16 -7.86
C ASP A 56 1.84 -7.38 -6.83
N VAL A 57 1.14 -6.30 -6.50
CA VAL A 57 -0.06 -6.33 -5.64
C VAL A 57 -1.22 -5.68 -6.37
N SER A 58 -2.35 -6.36 -6.43
CA SER A 58 -3.60 -5.83 -6.97
C SER A 58 -4.72 -5.90 -5.93
N ILE A 59 -5.42 -4.79 -5.74
CA ILE A 59 -6.58 -4.71 -4.84
C ILE A 59 -7.76 -4.14 -5.62
N ARG A 60 -8.85 -4.90 -5.66
CA ARG A 60 -10.15 -4.47 -6.19
C ARG A 60 -11.21 -4.62 -5.11
N GLN A 61 -11.91 -3.53 -4.79
CA GLN A 61 -12.99 -3.54 -3.80
C GLN A 61 -12.57 -4.09 -2.43
N GLY A 62 -11.35 -3.78 -1.99
CA GLY A 62 -10.78 -4.38 -0.81
C GLY A 62 -9.83 -3.45 -0.07
N GLY A 63 -9.10 -4.00 0.89
CA GLY A 63 -8.08 -3.21 1.57
C GLY A 63 -7.00 -4.02 2.24
N SER A 64 -5.93 -3.32 2.58
CA SER A 64 -4.79 -3.89 3.29
C SER A 64 -4.34 -2.94 4.39
N GLY A 65 -3.68 -3.49 5.41
CA GLY A 65 -2.72 -2.72 6.20
C GLY A 65 -1.56 -2.23 5.32
N PRO A 66 -0.40 -1.88 5.88
CA PRO A 66 0.76 -1.46 5.10
C PRO A 66 1.15 -2.50 4.03
N ILE A 67 1.46 -2.03 2.82
CA ILE A 67 1.91 -2.84 1.69
C ILE A 67 3.38 -2.55 1.42
N ILE A 68 4.18 -3.61 1.30
CA ILE A 68 5.52 -3.58 0.73
C ILE A 68 5.55 -4.52 -0.47
N ALA A 69 5.79 -3.99 -1.65
CA ALA A 69 5.87 -4.75 -2.89
C ALA A 69 7.20 -4.48 -3.61
N LYS A 70 7.86 -5.53 -4.07
CA LYS A 70 9.00 -5.38 -5.00
C LYS A 70 8.55 -5.04 -6.42
N GLY A 71 7.30 -5.33 -6.77
CA GLY A 71 6.70 -4.96 -8.05
C GLY A 71 5.86 -3.69 -7.99
N ASP A 72 4.85 -3.65 -8.84
CA ASP A 72 3.85 -2.60 -8.92
C ASP A 72 2.71 -2.82 -7.92
N VAL A 73 2.06 -1.73 -7.48
CA VAL A 73 0.87 -1.78 -6.63
C VAL A 73 -0.29 -1.07 -7.33
N SER A 74 -1.39 -1.79 -7.54
CA SER A 74 -2.62 -1.25 -8.10
C SER A 74 -3.78 -1.36 -7.10
N ILE A 75 -4.52 -0.28 -6.88
CA ILE A 75 -5.66 -0.25 -5.96
C ILE A 75 -6.84 0.42 -6.65
N GLU A 76 -7.96 -0.29 -6.75
CA GLU A 76 -9.21 0.22 -7.31
C GLU A 76 -10.37 -0.01 -6.33
N GLN A 77 -11.17 1.04 -6.08
CA GLN A 77 -12.31 1.00 -5.15
C GLN A 77 -11.92 0.42 -3.77
N GLY A 78 -10.72 0.75 -3.29
CA GLY A 78 -10.11 0.09 -2.13
C GLY A 78 -9.19 1.00 -1.32
N GLY A 79 -8.60 0.44 -0.27
CA GLY A 79 -7.85 1.23 0.70
C GLY A 79 -6.58 0.57 1.21
N CYS A 80 -5.55 1.38 1.46
CA CYS A 80 -4.35 0.93 2.17
C CYS A 80 -3.83 2.03 3.12
N GLN A 81 -3.31 1.64 4.28
CA GLN A 81 -2.67 2.61 5.18
C GLN A 81 -1.44 3.26 4.52
N SER A 82 -0.54 2.46 3.96
CA SER A 82 0.66 2.96 3.27
C SER A 82 1.16 1.97 2.24
N VAL A 83 1.70 2.48 1.13
CA VAL A 83 2.28 1.69 0.04
C VAL A 83 3.74 2.04 -0.12
N ILE A 84 4.60 1.02 -0.09
CA ILE A 84 5.97 1.08 -0.58
C ILE A 84 6.06 0.11 -1.76
N ALA A 85 6.25 0.65 -2.96
CA ALA A 85 6.38 -0.14 -4.19
C ALA A 85 7.72 0.17 -4.87
N ALA A 86 8.51 -0.85 -5.19
CA ALA A 86 9.76 -0.64 -5.90
C ALA A 86 9.56 -0.43 -7.42
N GLY A 87 8.42 -0.83 -7.98
CA GLY A 87 8.01 -0.50 -9.34
C GLY A 87 7.28 0.86 -9.41
N GLY A 88 5.96 0.83 -9.41
CA GLY A 88 5.08 1.99 -9.41
C GLY A 88 3.81 1.73 -8.58
N ALA A 89 3.05 2.80 -8.35
CA ALA A 89 1.78 2.75 -7.65
C ALA A 89 0.68 3.41 -8.48
N THR A 90 -0.35 2.66 -8.83
CA THR A 90 -1.53 3.14 -9.56
C THR A 90 -2.75 3.11 -8.65
N LEU A 91 -3.30 4.29 -8.36
CA LEU A 91 -4.49 4.48 -7.56
C LEU A 91 -5.67 4.76 -8.48
N GLY A 92 -6.48 3.74 -8.70
CA GLY A 92 -7.70 3.80 -9.50
C GLY A 92 -8.86 4.50 -8.80
N ARG A 93 -9.97 4.61 -9.51
CA ARG A 93 -11.20 5.29 -9.04
C ARG A 93 -11.61 4.86 -7.62
N GLN A 94 -11.98 5.85 -6.81
CA GLN A 94 -12.45 5.66 -5.42
C GLN A 94 -11.46 4.88 -4.53
N SER A 95 -10.16 4.96 -4.82
CA SER A 95 -9.14 4.41 -3.94
C SER A 95 -8.65 5.43 -2.91
N PHE A 96 -8.19 4.95 -1.77
CA PHE A 96 -7.61 5.77 -0.72
C PHE A 96 -6.31 5.15 -0.21
N VAL A 97 -5.22 5.92 -0.22
CA VAL A 97 -3.96 5.50 0.40
C VAL A 97 -3.45 6.59 1.31
N GLY A 98 -3.10 6.24 2.54
CA GLY A 98 -2.56 7.21 3.50
C GLY A 98 -1.26 7.84 3.02
N MET A 99 -0.29 7.01 2.64
CA MET A 99 1.02 7.43 2.14
C MET A 99 1.50 6.51 1.04
N VAL A 100 2.11 7.08 -0.01
CA VAL A 100 2.69 6.30 -1.11
C VAL A 100 4.15 6.68 -1.32
N LEU A 101 5.02 5.68 -1.31
CA LEU A 101 6.41 5.77 -1.71
C LEU A 101 6.64 4.81 -2.87
N SER A 102 6.88 5.35 -4.06
CA SER A 102 7.28 4.58 -5.23
C SER A 102 7.98 5.48 -6.26
N PRO A 103 8.76 4.91 -7.19
CA PRO A 103 9.36 5.64 -8.30
C PRO A 103 8.34 6.38 -9.19
N ARG A 104 7.13 5.83 -9.36
CA ARG A 104 6.07 6.41 -10.19
C ARG A 104 4.72 6.26 -9.51
N ILE A 105 3.98 7.36 -9.38
CA ILE A 105 2.65 7.38 -8.77
C ILE A 105 1.65 7.93 -9.78
N GLU A 106 0.65 7.12 -10.11
CA GLU A 106 -0.49 7.49 -10.95
C GLU A 106 -1.76 7.52 -10.10
N VAL A 107 -2.50 8.63 -10.15
CA VAL A 107 -3.70 8.84 -9.34
C VAL A 107 -4.84 9.21 -10.27
N GLN A 108 -5.85 8.34 -10.39
CA GLN A 108 -7.03 8.56 -11.21
C GLN A 108 -8.07 9.44 -10.48
N ASP A 109 -9.03 9.97 -11.24
CA ASP A 109 -10.09 10.80 -10.69
C ASP A 109 -10.86 10.09 -9.57
N GLY A 110 -11.04 10.80 -8.46
CA GLY A 110 -11.70 10.30 -7.25
C GLY A 110 -10.83 9.41 -6.36
N ALA A 111 -9.56 9.16 -6.71
CA ALA A 111 -8.57 8.59 -5.81
C ALA A 111 -8.00 9.66 -4.87
N LYS A 112 -7.60 9.25 -3.67
CA LYS A 112 -7.09 10.15 -2.62
C LYS A 112 -5.79 9.61 -2.04
N VAL A 113 -4.75 10.46 -2.02
CA VAL A 113 -3.52 10.23 -1.25
C VAL A 113 -3.41 11.30 -0.18
N LEU A 114 -3.31 10.91 1.09
CA LEU A 114 -3.22 11.87 2.21
C LEU A 114 -1.87 12.59 2.25
N MET A 115 -0.77 11.87 1.97
CA MET A 115 0.57 12.47 1.95
C MET A 115 1.41 11.83 0.84
N THR A 116 1.77 12.64 -0.15
CA THR A 116 2.76 12.28 -1.18
C THR A 116 4.12 12.87 -0.79
N VAL A 117 5.21 12.18 -1.15
CA VAL A 117 6.59 12.64 -0.87
C VAL A 117 6.88 14.05 -1.44
N PRO A 118 6.40 14.45 -2.63
CA PRO A 118 6.55 15.82 -3.11
C PRO A 118 5.90 16.87 -2.21
N GLN A 119 4.70 16.59 -1.67
CA GLN A 119 4.02 17.50 -0.74
C GLN A 119 4.74 17.58 0.60
N ALA A 120 5.27 16.46 1.10
CA ALA A 120 6.06 16.44 2.33
C ALA A 120 7.38 17.22 2.17
N ALA A 121 8.06 17.10 1.04
CA ALA A 121 9.27 17.86 0.72
C ALA A 121 8.97 19.37 0.60
N ALA A 122 7.88 19.74 -0.08
CA ALA A 122 7.44 21.13 -0.18
C ALA A 122 7.06 21.71 1.18
N PHE A 123 6.36 20.95 2.03
CA PHE A 123 6.06 21.34 3.40
C PHE A 123 7.34 21.55 4.22
N GLY A 124 8.29 20.61 4.17
CA GLY A 124 9.58 20.73 4.85
C GLY A 124 10.38 21.94 4.39
N ALA A 125 10.40 22.22 3.08
CA ALA A 125 11.06 23.40 2.53
C ALA A 125 10.40 24.70 3.01
N ALA A 126 9.07 24.79 2.98
CA ALA A 126 8.34 25.96 3.45
C ALA A 126 8.59 26.25 4.93
N VAL A 127 8.49 25.22 5.79
CA VAL A 127 8.79 25.33 7.22
C VAL A 127 10.24 25.74 7.44
N GLY A 128 11.18 25.12 6.72
CA GLY A 128 12.61 25.44 6.80
C GLY A 128 12.93 26.90 6.47
N VAL A 129 12.31 27.46 5.42
CA VAL A 129 12.47 28.87 5.04
C VAL A 129 11.97 29.81 6.14
N VAL A 130 10.79 29.54 6.70
CA VAL A 130 10.23 30.35 7.79
C VAL A 130 11.16 30.37 9.00
N PHE A 131 11.65 29.19 9.41
CA PHE A 131 12.60 29.08 10.52
C PHE A 131 13.93 29.79 10.24
N ALA A 132 14.46 29.69 9.02
CA ALA A 132 15.69 30.36 8.63
C ALA A 132 15.55 31.89 8.70
N LEU A 133 14.42 32.43 8.24
CA LEU A 133 14.12 33.86 8.29
C LEU A 133 13.97 34.35 9.75
N LEU A 134 13.26 33.60 10.60
CA LEU A 134 13.11 33.93 12.02
C LEU A 134 14.46 33.90 12.77
N PHE A 135 15.30 32.91 12.52
CA PHE A 135 16.64 32.83 13.13
C PHE A 135 17.55 33.94 12.63
N ARG A 136 17.45 34.32 11.35
CA ARG A 136 18.22 35.43 10.77
C ARG A 136 17.80 36.78 11.34
N ALA A 137 16.50 36.96 11.61
CA ALA A 137 15.97 38.17 12.26
C ALA A 137 16.40 38.30 13.73
N ARG A 138 16.58 37.18 14.44
CA ARG A 138 17.07 37.15 15.84
C ARG A 138 18.59 37.30 16.00
N ARG A 139 19.36 37.18 14.92
CA ARG A 139 20.83 37.38 14.92
C ARG A 139 21.25 38.79 14.48
N ARG A 140 20.31 39.72 14.33
CA ARG A 140 20.54 41.16 14.20
C ARG A 140 20.15 41.84 15.51
#